data_AF-A0A2K6MWV6-F1
#
_entry.id   AF-A0A2K6MWV6-F1
#
_cell.length_a   1.000
_cell.length_b   1.000
_cell.length_c   1.000
_cell.angle_alpha   90.00
_cell.angle_beta   90.00
_cell.angle_gamma   90.00
#
_symmetry.space_group_name_H-M   'P 1'
#
loop_
_entity.id
_entity.type
_entity.pdbx_description
1 polymer ?
#
loop_
_entity_poly.entity_id
_entity_poly.type
_entity_poly.pdbx_seq_one_letter_code
_entity_poly.pdbx_strand_id
1 'polypeptide(L)' 'MWFEVLPGLAVMGVCLFIPGLATAYIQRIAHLGYHWKLIERDRRISGINCYYVSKGLENID' A
#
# COMPACT_ATOMS: atom_id res chain seq x y z
N MET A 1 38.57 23.53 2.98
CA MET A 1 38.85 22.10 3.23
C MET A 1 37.87 21.29 2.37
N TRP A 2 38.28 20.23 1.66
CA TRP A 2 37.40 19.46 0.75
C TRP A 2 36.08 18.95 1.35
N PHE A 3 36.00 18.76 2.67
CA PHE A 3 34.81 18.32 3.38
C PHE A 3 33.65 19.33 3.40
N GLU A 4 33.88 20.61 3.08
CA GLU A 4 32.81 21.63 3.02
C GLU A 4 31.71 21.33 2.00
N VAL A 5 31.93 20.42 1.04
CA VAL A 5 30.91 19.99 0.06
C VAL A 5 29.97 18.92 0.60
N LEU A 6 30.37 18.17 1.63
CA LEU A 6 29.59 17.07 2.20
C LEU A 6 28.20 17.48 2.71
N PRO A 7 28.02 18.63 3.39
CA PRO A 7 26.70 19.08 3.84
C PRO A 7 25.75 19.32 2.65
N GLY A 8 26.24 19.91 1.57
CA GLY A 8 25.45 20.17 0.36
C GLY A 8 25.00 18.89 -0.33
N LEU A 9 25.92 17.92 -0.46
CA LEU A 9 25.61 16.60 -1.01
C LEU A 9 24.59 15.83 -0.14
N ALA A 10 24.72 15.92 1.20
CA ALA A 10 23.79 15.28 2.11
C ALA A 10 22.36 15.83 1.97
N VAL A 11 22.20 17.16 1.92
CA VAL A 11 20.89 17.80 1.73
C VAL A 11 20.28 17.40 0.39
N MET A 12 21.05 17.47 -0.69
CA MET A 12 20.58 17.08 -2.01
C MET A 12 20.16 15.61 -2.06
N GLY A 13 20.95 14.71 -1.46
CA GLY A 13 20.63 13.29 -1.37
C GLY A 13 19.33 13.02 -0.61
N VAL A 14 19.11 13.69 0.53
CA VAL A 14 17.87 13.56 1.31
C VAL A 14 16.66 14.04 0.49
N CYS A 15 16.76 15.18 -0.19
CA CYS A 15 15.67 15.72 -1.02
C CYS A 15 15.27 14.77 -2.16
N LEU A 16 16.24 14.06 -2.76
CA LEU A 16 15.96 13.08 -3.81
C LEU A 16 15.44 11.74 -3.25
N PHE A 17 15.81 11.40 -2.03
CA PHE A 17 15.42 10.14 -1.39
C PHE A 17 13.97 10.16 -0.85
N ILE A 18 13.53 11.29 -0.30
CA ILE A 18 12.21 11.44 0.33
C ILE A 18 11.05 11.07 -0.62
N PRO A 19 10.99 11.53 -1.89
CA PRO A 19 9.89 11.19 -2.80
C PRO A 19 9.78 9.68 -3.11
N GLY A 20 10.91 9.00 -3.29
CA GLY A 20 10.95 7.55 -3.56
C GLY A 20 10.46 6.73 -2.37
N LEU A 21 10.85 7.13 -1.16
CA LEU A 21 10.34 6.53 0.07
C LEU A 21 8.83 6.77 0.26
N ALA A 22 8.40 8.02 0.11
CA ALA A 22 7.01 8.41 0.29
C ALA A 22 6.09 7.62 -0.65
N THR A 23 6.46 7.51 -1.93
CA THR A 23 5.68 6.75 -2.93
C THR A 23 5.61 5.25 -2.60
N ALA A 24 6.72 4.63 -2.19
CA ALA A 24 6.73 3.22 -1.78
C ALA A 24 5.81 2.96 -0.57
N TYR A 25 5.81 3.86 0.42
CA TYR A 25 4.91 3.76 1.57
C TYR A 25 3.44 3.95 1.18
N ILE A 26 3.12 4.95 0.36
CA ILE A 26 1.75 5.20 -0.10
C ILE A 26 1.23 4.02 -0.92
N GLN A 27 2.03 3.44 -1.81
CA GLN A 27 1.62 2.25 -2.58
C GLN A 27 1.33 1.05 -1.67
N ARG A 28 2.16 0.81 -0.65
CA ARG A 28 1.92 -0.25 0.34
C ARG A 28 0.62 -0.03 1.11
N ILE A 29 0.36 1.19 1.55
CA ILE A 29 -0.88 1.53 2.29
C ILE A 29 -2.11 1.43 1.37
N ALA A 30 -2.02 1.91 0.13
CA ALA A 30 -3.10 1.81 -0.84
C ALA A 30 -3.41 0.35 -1.19
N HIS A 31 -2.39 -0.50 -1.31
CA HIS A 31 -2.54 -1.94 -1.49
C HIS A 31 -3.24 -2.58 -0.30
N LEU A 32 -2.89 -2.19 0.93
CA LEU A 32 -3.57 -2.62 2.15
C LEU A 32 -5.06 -2.17 2.16
N GLY A 33 -5.34 -0.93 1.77
CA GLY A 33 -6.70 -0.40 1.68
C GLY A 33 -7.53 -1.10 0.60
N TYR A 34 -6.93 -1.43 -0.53
CA TYR A 34 -7.56 -2.23 -1.59
C TYR A 34 -7.86 -3.65 -1.11
N HIS A 35 -6.89 -4.32 -0.47
CA HIS A 35 -7.10 -5.64 0.12
C HIS A 35 -8.18 -5.63 1.20
N TRP A 36 -8.22 -4.60 2.05
CA TRP A 36 -9.28 -4.45 3.05
C TRP A 36 -10.66 -4.32 2.39
N LYS A 37 -10.77 -3.51 1.32
CA LYS A 37 -12.03 -3.39 0.56
C LYS A 37 -12.46 -4.72 -0.07
N LEU A 38 -11.52 -5.56 -0.51
CA LEU A 38 -11.81 -6.90 -1.03
C LEU A 38 -12.27 -7.86 0.08
N ILE A 39 -11.61 -7.87 1.24
CA ILE A 39 -12.02 -8.68 2.40
C ILE A 39 -13.44 -8.30 2.84
N GLU A 40 -13.73 -7.00 2.92
CA GLU A 40 -15.05 -6.50 3.28
C GLU A 40 -16.11 -6.82 2.22
N ARG A 41 -15.73 -6.83 0.94
CA ARG A 41 -16.60 -7.29 -0.15
C ARG A 41 -16.93 -8.77 0.02
N ASP A 42 -15.95 -9.62 0.27
CA ASP A 42 -16.15 -11.06 0.43
C ASP A 42 -16.98 -11.37 1.69
N ARG A 43 -16.80 -10.61 2.78
CA ARG A 43 -17.66 -10.65 3.97
C ARG A 43 -19.13 -10.40 3.64
N ARG A 44 -19.41 -9.43 2.75
CA ARG A 44 -20.78 -9.09 2.32
C ARG A 44 -21.37 -10.14 1.37
N ILE A 45 -20.59 -10.61 0.39
CA ILE A 45 -21.02 -11.62 -0.58
C ILE A 45 -21.34 -12.97 0.11
N SER A 46 -20.62 -13.29 1.17
CA SER A 46 -20.79 -14.52 1.95
C SER A 46 -22.19 -14.68 2.57
N GLY A 47 -22.89 -13.58 2.88
CA GLY A 47 -24.25 -13.61 3.47
C GLY A 47 -24.31 -14.00 4.95
N ILE A 48 -23.25 -14.59 5.50
CA ILE A 48 -23.12 -15.00 6.91
C ILE A 48 -22.09 -14.15 7.69
N ASN A 49 -21.75 -12.96 7.17
CA ASN A 49 -20.80 -12.02 7.77
C ASN A 49 -19.39 -12.62 8.04
N CYS A 50 -19.00 -13.65 7.27
CA CYS A 50 -17.70 -14.31 7.38
C CYS A 50 -16.93 -14.15 6.06
N TYR A 51 -15.79 -13.46 6.10
CA TYR A 51 -15.01 -13.15 4.89
C TYR A 51 -14.30 -14.36 4.26
N TYR A 52 -14.04 -15.41 5.04
CA TYR A 52 -13.32 -16.61 4.58
C TYR A 52 -14.20 -17.63 3.85
N VAL A 53 -15.51 -17.42 3.84
CA VAL A 53 -16.45 -18.29 3.12
C VAL A 53 -16.60 -17.76 1.70
N SER A 54 -15.85 -18.37 0.78
CA SER A 54 -15.87 -18.00 -0.62
C SER A 54 -17.17 -18.45 -1.30
N LYS A 55 -17.68 -17.59 -2.19
CA LYS A 55 -18.76 -17.92 -3.12
C LYS A 55 -18.16 -18.03 -4.52
N GLY A 56 -18.29 -19.18 -5.15
CA GLY A 56 -17.82 -19.44 -6.49
C GLY A 56 -18.88 -19.16 -7.55
N LEU A 57 -18.73 -19.81 -8.70
CA LEU A 57 -19.67 -19.70 -9.82
C LEU A 57 -21.06 -20.25 -9.49
N GLU A 58 -21.19 -21.10 -8.46
CA GLU A 58 -22.47 -21.63 -8.00
C GLU A 58 -23.43 -20.56 -7.45
N ASN A 59 -22.94 -19.35 -7.19
CA ASN A 59 -23.73 -18.24 -6.68
C ASN A 59 -24.27 -17.32 -7.78
N ILE A 60 -24.05 -17.65 -9.06
CA ILE A 60 -24.51 -16.88 -10.22
C ILE A 60 -25.50 -17.78 -10.99
N ASP A 61 -26.75 -17.32 -11.13
CA ASP A 61 -27.81 -17.97 -11.92
C ASP A 61 -27.65 -17.70 -13.43
#